data_AF-A0A9E5ARY2-F1
#
_entry.id   AF-A0A9E5ARY2-F1
#
_cell.length_a   1.000
_cell.length_b   1.000
_cell.length_c   1.000
_cell.angle_alpha   90.00
_cell.angle_beta   90.00
_cell.angle_gamma   90.00
#
_symmetry.space_group_name_H-M   'P 1'
#
loop_
_entity.id
_entity.type
_entity.pdbx_description
1 polymer ?
#
loop_
_entity_poly.entity_id
_entity_poly.type
_entity_poly.pdbx_seq_one_letter_code
_entity_poly.pdbx_strand_id
1 'polypeptide(L)'
;MSLERLGSIILSSGLLAEQQAEFLSYFQPAGEEQMIKVAEILQIHPAWIQPLYQNISRKKEILARGDMAAWQKLLLDEFSQITEGM
;
A
#
# COMPACT_ATOMS: atom_id res chain seq x y z
N MET A 1 -18.63 -6.66 5.69
CA MET A 1 -18.32 -7.34 4.40
C MET A 1 -17.16 -6.72 3.64
N SER A 2 -16.77 -5.47 3.93
CA SER A 2 -15.70 -4.76 3.21
C SER A 2 -14.29 -5.33 3.42
N LEU A 3 -13.94 -5.74 4.65
CA LEU A 3 -12.63 -6.32 4.98
C LEU A 3 -12.41 -7.68 4.29
N GLU A 4 -13.45 -8.49 4.15
CA GLU A 4 -13.38 -9.80 3.47
C GLU A 4 -13.16 -9.65 1.97
N ARG A 5 -13.79 -8.65 1.35
CA ARG A 5 -13.61 -8.32 -0.06
C ARG A 5 -12.20 -7.78 -0.33
N LEU A 6 -11.74 -6.83 0.49
CA LEU A 6 -10.37 -6.31 0.41
C LEU A 6 -9.34 -7.41 0.68
N GLY A 7 -9.61 -8.28 1.66
CA GLY A 7 -8.85 -9.48 1.96
C GLY A 7 -8.69 -10.37 0.75
N SER A 8 -9.79 -10.70 0.06
CA SER A 8 -9.77 -11.55 -1.14
C SER A 8 -8.94 -10.95 -2.27
N ILE A 9 -9.01 -9.63 -2.47
CA ILE A 9 -8.20 -8.91 -3.47
C ILE A 9 -6.71 -8.98 -3.11
N ILE A 10 -6.36 -8.77 -1.84
CA ILE A 10 -4.95 -8.80 -1.40
C ILE A 10 -4.39 -10.23 -1.42
N LEU A 11 -5.19 -11.23 -1.05
CA LEU A 11 -4.80 -12.66 -1.06
C LEU A 11 -4.52 -13.18 -2.48
N SER A 12 -5.14 -12.59 -3.50
CA SER A 12 -4.90 -12.93 -4.91
C SER A 12 -3.73 -12.17 -5.53
N SER A 13 -3.04 -11.33 -4.75
CA SER A 13 -1.84 -10.59 -5.21
C SER A 13 -0.57 -11.43 -5.15
N GLY A 14 0.52 -10.95 -5.76
CA GLY A 14 1.84 -11.57 -5.70
C GLY A 14 2.58 -11.40 -4.37
N LEU A 15 1.94 -10.84 -3.34
CA LEU A 15 2.52 -10.69 -2.01
C LEU A 15 2.62 -12.05 -1.29
N LEU A 16 3.63 -12.21 -0.44
CA LEU A 16 3.73 -13.37 0.46
C LEU A 16 2.64 -13.30 1.54
N ALA A 17 2.26 -14.45 2.11
CA ALA A 17 1.20 -14.53 3.12
C ALA A 17 1.39 -13.56 4.31
N GLU A 18 2.62 -13.41 4.80
CA GLU A 18 2.96 -12.47 5.88
C GLU A 18 2.77 -11.01 5.46
N GLN A 19 3.14 -10.69 4.22
CA GLN A 19 2.98 -9.35 3.64
C GLN A 19 1.52 -9.03 3.39
N GLN A 20 0.71 -10.01 2.98
CA GLN A 20 -0.73 -9.87 2.81
C GLN A 20 -1.41 -9.55 4.16
N ALA A 21 -1.05 -10.29 5.21
CA ALA A 21 -1.57 -10.06 6.56
C ALA A 21 -1.14 -8.68 7.11
N GLU A 22 0.12 -8.31 6.95
CA GLU A 22 0.61 -6.99 7.33
C GLU A 22 -0.10 -5.88 6.54
N PHE A 23 -0.26 -6.05 5.22
CA PHE A 23 -0.91 -5.05 4.38
C PHE A 23 -2.36 -4.83 4.77
N LEU A 24 -3.10 -5.91 5.06
CA LEU A 24 -4.47 -5.83 5.57
C LEU A 24 -4.57 -5.11 6.91
N SER A 25 -3.57 -5.26 7.79
CA SER A 25 -3.56 -4.60 9.09
C SER A 25 -3.57 -3.07 8.99
N TYR A 26 -3.03 -2.49 7.91
CA TYR A 26 -3.03 -1.04 7.69
C TYR A 26 -4.43 -0.47 7.44
N PHE A 27 -5.37 -1.31 7.00
CA PHE A 27 -6.74 -0.89 6.70
C PHE A 27 -7.71 -1.15 7.86
N GLN A 28 -7.31 -1.89 8.90
CA GLN A 28 -8.16 -2.19 10.06
C GLN A 28 -8.73 -0.95 10.78
N PRO A 29 -8.00 0.17 10.91
CA PRO A 29 -8.54 1.37 11.55
C PRO A 29 -9.55 2.15 10.68
N ALA A 30 -9.67 1.82 9.39
CA ALA A 30 -10.57 2.52 8.48
C ALA A 30 -12.03 2.10 8.71
N GLY A 31 -12.96 3.03 8.51
CA GLY A 31 -14.38 2.74 8.51
C GLY A 31 -14.81 1.95 7.26
N GLU A 32 -15.95 1.28 7.36
CA GLU A 32 -16.44 0.37 6.30
C GLU A 32 -16.57 1.05 4.94
N GLU A 33 -17.07 2.29 4.89
CA GLU A 33 -17.21 3.05 3.64
C GLU A 33 -15.86 3.33 2.96
N GLN A 34 -14.81 3.65 3.73
CA GLN A 34 -13.48 3.89 3.16
C GLN A 34 -12.87 2.59 2.63
N MET A 35 -13.06 1.47 3.35
CA MET A 35 -12.58 0.16 2.90
C MET A 35 -13.24 -0.28 1.59
N ILE A 36 -14.53 0.00 1.38
CA ILE A 36 -15.22 -0.28 0.12
C ILE A 36 -14.55 0.45 -1.05
N LYS A 37 -14.31 1.75 -0.90
CA LYS A 37 -13.67 2.58 -1.95
C LYS A 37 -12.27 2.07 -2.29
N VAL A 38 -11.49 1.69 -1.28
CA VAL A 38 -10.15 1.11 -1.49
C VAL A 38 -10.24 -0.23 -2.23
N ALA A 39 -11.17 -1.11 -1.83
CA ALA A 39 -11.38 -2.40 -2.49
C ALA A 39 -11.79 -2.22 -3.96
N GLU A 40 -12.64 -1.25 -4.28
CA GLU A 40 -13.04 -0.93 -5.66
C GLU A 40 -11.83 -0.50 -6.51
N ILE A 41 -10.99 0.40 -5.98
CA ILE A 41 -9.78 0.86 -6.69
C ILE A 41 -8.81 -0.30 -6.95
N LEU A 42 -8.52 -1.11 -5.93
CA LEU A 42 -7.57 -2.22 -6.05
C LEU A 42 -8.11 -3.37 -6.90
N GLN A 43 -9.44 -3.50 -7.01
CA GLN A 43 -10.05 -4.44 -7.94
C GLN A 43 -9.86 -3.99 -9.40
N ILE A 44 -9.94 -2.68 -9.68
CA ILE A 44 -9.69 -2.13 -11.03
C ILE A 44 -8.20 -2.17 -11.35
N HIS A 45 -7.35 -1.91 -10.36
CA HIS A 45 -5.89 -1.82 -10.52
C HIS A 45 -5.15 -2.81 -9.60
N PRO A 46 -5.27 -4.13 -9.81
CA PRO A 46 -4.63 -5.13 -8.94
C PRO A 46 -3.10 -5.06 -8.98
N ALA A 47 -2.53 -4.58 -10.09
CA ALA A 47 -1.09 -4.37 -10.24
C ALA A 47 -0.52 -3.34 -9.25
N TRP A 48 -1.36 -2.49 -8.63
CA TRP A 48 -0.92 -1.49 -7.65
C TRP A 48 -0.69 -2.08 -6.26
N ILE A 49 -1.23 -3.26 -5.95
CA ILE A 49 -1.16 -3.86 -4.62
C ILE A 49 0.29 -4.02 -4.15
N GLN A 50 1.15 -4.59 -5.00
CA GLN A 50 2.54 -4.85 -4.64
C GLN A 50 3.38 -3.56 -4.53
N PRO A 51 3.34 -2.62 -5.50
CA PRO A 51 3.98 -1.30 -5.35
C PRO A 51 3.52 -0.52 -4.12
N LEU A 52 2.22 -0.53 -3.81
CA LEU A 52 1.68 0.17 -2.63
C LEU A 52 2.23 -0.41 -1.33
N TYR A 53 2.21 -1.74 -1.20
CA TYR A 53 2.78 -2.40 -0.02
C TYR A 53 4.27 -2.09 0.13
N GLN A 54 5.06 -2.23 -0.94
CA GLN A 54 6.50 -1.93 -0.93
C GLN A 54 6.79 -0.48 -0.52
N ASN A 55 5.99 0.46 -1.04
CA ASN A 55 6.11 1.87 -0.70
C ASN A 55 5.88 2.12 0.79
N ILE A 56 4.79 1.58 1.35
CA ILE A 56 4.46 1.70 2.77
C ILE A 56 5.54 1.06 3.64
N SER A 57 5.99 -0.14 3.31
CA SER A 57 7.03 -0.85 4.06
C SER A 57 8.35 -0.07 4.08
N ARG A 58 8.76 0.50 2.94
CA ARG A 58 9.96 1.34 2.86
C ARG A 58 9.83 2.62 3.68
N LYS A 59 8.66 3.27 3.67
CA LYS A 59 8.37 4.43 4.53
C LYS A 59 8.48 4.09 6.01
N LYS A 60 7.91 2.96 6.44
CA LYS A 60 8.00 2.49 7.83
C LYS A 60 9.45 2.23 8.24
N GLU A 61 10.23 1.56 7.40
CA GLU A 61 11.63 1.25 7.67
C GLU A 61 12.48 2.52 7.85
N ILE A 62 12.30 3.51 6.97
CA ILE A 62 13.01 4.79 7.05
C ILE A 62 12.65 5.54 8.34
N LEU A 63 11.35 5.61 8.67
CA LEU A 63 10.88 6.25 9.90
C LEU A 63 11.42 5.56 11.14
N ALA A 64 11.43 4.22 11.16
CA ALA A 64 11.97 3.44 12.28
C ALA A 64 13.48 3.67 12.49
N ARG A 65 14.23 3.98 11.43
CA ARG A 65 15.66 4.31 11.49
C ARG A 65 15.95 5.79 11.79
N GLY A 66 14.96 6.66 11.68
CA GLY A 66 15.15 8.11 11.81
C GLY A 66 15.98 8.73 10.68
N ASP A 67 16.07 8.07 9.52
CA ASP A 67 16.90 8.52 8.39
C ASP A 67 16.15 9.54 7.52
N MET A 68 16.22 10.80 7.92
CA MET A 68 15.53 11.90 7.21
C MET A 68 16.07 12.15 5.80
N ALA A 69 17.33 11.79 5.52
CA ALA A 69 17.89 11.91 4.17
C ALA A 69 17.29 10.86 3.23
N ALA A 70 17.15 9.61 3.70
CA ALA A 70 16.44 8.57 2.97
C ALA A 70 14.95 8.93 2.77
N TRP A 71 14.32 9.59 3.75
CA TRP A 71 12.94 10.05 3.64
C TRP A 71 12.78 11.10 2.54
N GLN A 72 13.64 12.13 2.54
CA GLN A 72 13.61 13.17 1.51
C GLN A 72 13.83 12.57 0.11
N LYS A 73 14.80 11.66 -0.02
CA LYS A 73 15.06 10.99 -1.30
C LYS A 73 13.85 10.19 -1.78
N LEU A 74 13.20 9.43 -0.91
CA LEU A 74 12.01 8.66 -1.26
C LEU A 74 10.87 9.55 -1.79
N LEU A 75 10.64 10.70 -1.15
CA LEU A 75 9.62 11.65 -1.61
C LEU A 75 9.93 12.25 -2.98
N LEU A 76 11.21 12.55 -3.25
CA LEU A 76 11.65 13.03 -4.56
C LEU A 76 11.46 11.94 -5.64
N ASP A 77 11.83 10.69 -5.35
CA ASP A 77 11.64 9.57 -6.26
C ASP A 77 10.15 9.36 -6.59
N GLU A 78 9.26 9.47 -5.59
CA GLU A 78 7.80 9.40 -5.78
C GLU A 78 7.27 10.55 -6.65
N PHE A 79 7.73 11.78 -6.39
CA PHE A 79 7.33 12.95 -7.17
C PHE A 79 7.71 12.79 -8.64
N SER A 80 8.94 12.38 -8.92
CA SER A 80 9.42 12.15 -10.29
C SER A 80 8.59 11.08 -11.02
N GLN A 81 8.25 9.97 -10.36
CA GLN A 81 7.42 8.92 -10.96
C GLN A 81 6.00 9.40 -11.32
N ILE A 82 5.44 10.32 -10.52
CA ILE A 82 4.14 10.93 -10.80
C ILE A 82 4.24 11.89 -11.99
N THR A 83 5.31 12.68 -12.08
CA THR A 83 5.46 13.70 -13.14
C THR A 83 5.93 13.14 -14.48
N GLU A 84 6.71 12.05 -14.48
CA GLU A 84 7.23 11.42 -15.70
C GLU A 84 6.32 10.29 -16.23
N GLY A 85 5.35 9.84 -15.41
CA GLY A 85 4.33 8.87 -15.79
C GLY A 85 3.04 9.48 -16.39
N MET A 86 3.01 10.80 -16.62
CA MET A 86 1.99 11.52 -17.39
C MET A 86 2.51 11.87 -18.78
#